data_AF-A0A1G2HED4-F1
#
_entry.id   AF-A0A1G2HED4-F1
#
_cell.length_a   1.000
_cell.length_b   1.000
_cell.length_c   1.000
_cell.angle_alpha   90.00
_cell.angle_beta   90.00
_cell.angle_gamma   90.00
#
_symmetry.space_group_name_H-M   'P 1'
#
loop_
_entity.id
_entity.type
_entity.pdbx_description
1 polymer ?
#
loop_
_entity_poly.entity_id
_entity_poly.type
_entity_poly.pdbx_seq_one_letter_code
_entity_poly.pdbx_strand_id
1 'polypeptide(L)'
;MADDLKITKSQLLRLLKYRYFGPPLLVLASLHFLGMLSFYYTTTWYDSALHLAGGFWIGLIYLEWARIRNEKFILSEAEVFKVILFALMIGLAWEVFEVVYDLTFAENSGFLPLNGGLFDTAKDLILDMVGALIATFTIRHNRKEA
;
A
#
# COMPACT_ATOMS: atom_id res chain seq x y z
N MET A 1 25.63 29.13 1.95
CA MET A 1 25.03 27.85 2.36
C MET A 1 23.49 27.90 2.38
N ALA A 2 22.85 28.76 1.58
CA ALA A 2 21.39 28.96 1.56
C ALA A 2 20.77 28.94 0.15
N ASP A 3 21.56 28.70 -0.91
CA ASP A 3 21.09 28.67 -2.29
C ASP A 3 20.64 27.27 -2.77
N ASP A 4 20.79 26.25 -1.91
CA ASP A 4 20.64 24.84 -2.28
C ASP A 4 19.21 24.30 -2.06
N LEU A 5 18.28 25.16 -1.62
CA LEU A 5 16.87 24.80 -1.32
C LEU A 5 15.89 25.16 -2.45
N LYS A 6 16.37 25.59 -3.62
CA LYS A 6 15.51 25.91 -4.76
C LYS A 6 15.00 24.63 -5.42
N ILE A 7 13.82 24.16 -5.00
CA ILE A 7 13.07 23.13 -5.70
C ILE A 7 12.86 23.61 -7.14
N THR A 8 13.44 22.88 -8.09
CA THR A 8 13.31 23.20 -9.52
C THR A 8 11.86 23.07 -9.97
N LYS A 9 11.45 23.79 -11.02
CA LYS A 9 10.10 23.71 -11.59
C LYS A 9 9.71 22.27 -11.96
N SER A 10 10.66 21.45 -12.41
CA SER A 10 10.45 20.03 -12.70
C SER A 10 10.23 19.20 -11.42
N GLN A 11 10.98 19.46 -10.35
CA GLN A 11 10.74 18.85 -9.04
C GLN A 11 9.40 19.28 -8.43
N LEU A 12 8.99 20.54 -8.59
CA LEU A 12 7.70 21.05 -8.14
C LEU A 12 6.54 20.42 -8.92
N LEU A 13 6.66 20.29 -10.25
CA LEU A 13 5.66 19.62 -11.08
C LEU A 13 5.57 18.12 -10.78
N ARG A 14 6.69 17.48 -10.42
CA ARG A 14 6.72 16.13 -9.85
C ARG A 14 5.95 16.11 -8.53
N LEU A 15 6.28 16.96 -7.55
CA LEU A 15 5.56 17.12 -6.27
C LEU A 15 4.04 17.30 -6.44
N LEU A 16 3.60 18.11 -7.40
CA LEU A 16 2.18 18.32 -7.70
C LEU A 16 1.48 17.12 -8.34
N LYS A 17 2.21 16.22 -9.01
CA LYS A 17 1.71 14.89 -9.40
C LYS A 17 1.55 13.98 -8.19
N TYR A 18 2.31 14.17 -7.11
CA TYR A 18 2.17 13.34 -5.91
C TYR A 18 0.90 13.61 -5.10
N ARG A 19 0.17 14.71 -5.39
CA ARG A 19 -1.14 14.96 -4.79
C ARG A 19 -2.13 13.83 -5.02
N TYR A 20 -1.91 13.00 -6.05
CA TYR A 20 -2.80 11.88 -6.38
C TYR A 20 -2.49 10.61 -5.58
N PHE A 21 -1.39 10.53 -4.82
CA PHE A 21 -1.02 9.34 -4.03
C PHE A 21 -1.38 9.44 -2.54
N GLY A 22 -1.44 10.63 -1.96
CA GLY A 22 -1.88 10.83 -0.58
C GLY A 22 -3.37 10.51 -0.35
N PRO A 23 -4.30 11.01 -1.19
CA PRO A 23 -5.73 10.76 -1.02
C PRO A 23 -6.12 9.28 -1.10
N PRO A 24 -5.58 8.43 -2.01
CA PRO A 24 -5.87 7.00 -2.01
C PRO A 24 -5.49 6.29 -0.71
N LEU A 25 -4.36 6.62 -0.09
CA LEU A 25 -3.98 6.04 1.20
C LEU A 25 -4.94 6.45 2.32
N LEU A 26 -5.35 7.73 2.34
CA LEU A 26 -6.34 8.20 3.31
C LEU A 26 -7.70 7.53 3.11
N VAL A 27 -8.10 7.32 1.85
CA VAL A 27 -9.33 6.59 1.52
C VAL A 27 -9.22 5.14 1.96
N LEU A 28 -8.12 4.44 1.65
CA LEU A 28 -7.90 3.06 2.09
C LEU A 28 -7.91 2.93 3.61
N ALA A 29 -7.21 3.80 4.33
CA ALA A 29 -7.23 3.82 5.79
C ALA A 29 -8.64 4.08 6.34
N SER A 30 -9.40 4.97 5.69
CA SER A 30 -10.81 5.21 6.06
C SER A 30 -11.69 4.00 5.79
N LEU A 31 -11.46 3.27 4.69
CA LEU A 31 -12.18 2.04 4.36
C LEU A 31 -11.85 0.91 5.33
N HIS A 32 -10.59 0.73 5.70
CA HIS A 32 -10.21 -0.20 6.78
C HIS A 32 -10.91 0.17 8.09
N PHE A 33 -10.92 1.46 8.45
CA PHE A 33 -11.63 1.93 9.64
C PHE A 33 -13.14 1.62 9.60
N LEU A 34 -13.79 1.83 8.45
CA LEU A 34 -15.19 1.41 8.24
C LEU A 34 -15.35 -0.12 8.33
N GLY A 35 -14.37 -0.87 7.83
CA GLY A 35 -14.20 -2.31 8.00
C GLY A 35 -14.38 -2.75 9.45
N MET A 36 -13.59 -2.15 10.33
CA MET A 36 -13.58 -2.45 11.77
C MET A 36 -14.94 -2.20 12.45
N LEU A 37 -15.77 -1.29 11.94
CA LEU A 37 -17.06 -0.97 12.54
C LEU A 37 -18.11 -2.07 12.31
N SER A 38 -18.06 -2.78 11.19
CA SER A 38 -18.95 -3.92 10.91
C SER A 38 -18.60 -4.70 9.65
N PHE A 39 -18.02 -4.04 8.63
CA PHE A 39 -17.92 -4.62 7.29
C PHE A 39 -17.00 -5.85 7.21
N TYR A 40 -16.00 -5.95 8.08
CA TYR A 40 -15.18 -7.17 8.20
C TYR A 40 -15.98 -8.42 8.56
N TYR A 41 -17.08 -8.26 9.32
CA TYR A 41 -17.92 -9.39 9.76
C TYR A 41 -19.14 -9.61 8.87
N THR A 42 -19.64 -8.55 8.23
CA THR A 42 -20.81 -8.65 7.36
C THR A 42 -20.46 -8.96 5.91
N THR A 43 -19.20 -8.78 5.51
CA THR A 43 -18.78 -8.86 4.11
C THR A 43 -17.41 -9.51 4.01
N THR A 44 -17.41 -10.84 3.85
CA THR A 44 -16.21 -11.70 3.92
C THR A 44 -15.12 -11.42 2.89
N TRP A 45 -15.42 -10.71 1.80
CA TRP A 45 -14.44 -10.30 0.79
C TRP A 45 -13.89 -8.89 1.00
N TYR A 46 -14.48 -8.12 1.93
CA TYR A 46 -14.19 -6.70 2.09
C TYR A 46 -12.73 -6.46 2.45
N ASP A 47 -12.25 -7.15 3.49
CA ASP A 47 -10.89 -7.01 3.97
C ASP A 47 -9.86 -7.43 2.90
N SER A 48 -10.04 -8.61 2.31
CA SER A 48 -9.23 -9.08 1.18
C SER A 48 -9.21 -8.13 -0.03
N ALA A 49 -10.32 -7.47 -0.34
CA ALA A 49 -10.35 -6.47 -1.41
C ALA A 49 -9.53 -5.22 -1.04
N LEU A 50 -9.53 -4.83 0.24
CA LEU A 50 -8.70 -3.74 0.73
C LEU A 50 -7.21 -4.09 0.72
N HIS A 51 -6.82 -5.32 1.08
CA HIS A 51 -5.42 -5.78 0.94
C HIS A 51 -4.95 -5.78 -0.50
N LEU A 52 -5.75 -6.33 -1.43
CA LEU A 52 -5.41 -6.27 -2.86
C LEU A 52 -5.21 -4.83 -3.35
N ALA A 53 -6.12 -3.92 -2.96
CA ALA A 53 -6.02 -2.51 -3.31
C ALA A 53 -4.83 -1.82 -2.61
N GLY A 54 -4.58 -2.15 -1.35
CA GLY A 54 -3.49 -1.65 -0.53
C GLY A 54 -2.14 -2.00 -1.14
N GLY A 55 -1.90 -3.28 -1.40
CA GLY A 55 -0.71 -3.76 -2.12
C GLY A 55 -0.49 -3.06 -3.46
N PHE A 56 -1.56 -2.86 -4.25
CA PHE A 56 -1.48 -2.13 -5.51
C PHE A 56 -1.03 -0.68 -5.32
N TRP A 57 -1.65 0.06 -4.40
CA TRP A 57 -1.31 1.46 -4.17
C TRP A 57 0.08 1.64 -3.56
N ILE A 58 0.46 0.79 -2.60
CA ILE A 58 1.80 0.78 -2.03
C ILE A 58 2.85 0.46 -3.10
N GLY A 59 2.55 -0.49 -3.99
CA GLY A 59 3.42 -0.81 -5.12
C GLY A 59 3.63 0.39 -6.06
N LEU A 60 2.56 1.11 -6.41
CA LEU A 60 2.66 2.34 -7.21
C LEU A 60 3.49 3.42 -6.51
N ILE A 61 3.30 3.61 -5.20
CA ILE A 61 4.06 4.59 -4.41
C ILE A 61 5.55 4.26 -4.44
N TYR A 62 5.92 3.00 -4.25
CA TYR A 62 7.32 2.58 -4.33
C TYR A 62 7.92 2.90 -5.71
N LEU A 63 7.22 2.50 -6.78
CA LEU A 63 7.70 2.69 -8.16
C LEU A 63 7.91 4.17 -8.49
N GLU A 64 6.97 5.02 -8.07
CA GLU A 64 7.09 6.45 -8.28
C GLU A 64 8.17 7.08 -7.40
N TRP A 65 8.32 6.65 -6.15
CA TRP A 65 9.44 7.06 -5.30
C TRP A 65 10.80 6.69 -5.92
N ALA A 66 10.94 5.48 -6.45
CA ALA A 66 12.15 5.03 -7.12
C ALA A 66 12.48 5.88 -8.36
N ARG A 67 11.46 6.28 -9.13
CA ARG A 67 11.59 7.19 -10.29
C ARG A 67 12.04 8.60 -9.91
N ILE A 68 11.58 9.14 -8.78
CA ILE A 68 12.05 10.46 -8.30
C ILE A 68 13.54 10.40 -7.98
N ARG A 69 13.95 9.34 -7.29
CA ARG A 69 15.32 9.16 -6.81
C ARG A 69 16.29 8.91 -7.95
N ASN A 70 15.82 8.31 -9.04
CA ASN A 70 16.64 8.01 -10.21
C ASN A 70 15.86 8.28 -11.50
N GLU A 71 16.21 9.37 -12.19
CA GLU A 71 15.56 9.74 -13.45
C GLU A 71 15.78 8.70 -14.56
N LYS A 72 16.85 7.89 -14.45
CA LYS A 72 17.14 6.75 -15.34
C LYS A 72 16.59 5.43 -14.81
N PHE A 73 15.58 5.47 -13.93
CA PHE A 73 14.96 4.27 -13.36
C PHE A 73 14.57 3.29 -14.48
N ILE A 74 14.86 2.01 -14.29
CA ILE A 74 14.45 0.92 -15.17
C ILE A 74 13.78 -0.14 -14.30
N LEU A 75 12.58 -0.55 -14.69
CA LEU A 75 11.87 -1.63 -14.00
C LEU A 75 12.52 -2.97 -14.36
N SER A 76 13.52 -3.37 -13.57
CA SER A 76 14.17 -4.67 -13.65
C SER A 76 13.48 -5.69 -12.74
N GLU A 77 13.84 -6.97 -12.87
CA GLU A 77 13.36 -8.03 -11.97
C GLU A 77 13.70 -7.74 -10.50
N ALA A 78 14.90 -7.19 -10.24
CA ALA A 78 15.30 -6.78 -8.90
C ALA A 78 14.42 -5.65 -8.34
N GLU A 79 14.00 -4.70 -9.19
CA GLU A 79 13.07 -3.65 -8.76
C GLU A 79 11.67 -4.20 -8.51
N VAL A 80 11.18 -5.13 -9.34
CA VAL A 80 9.89 -5.82 -9.09
C VAL A 80 9.93 -6.55 -7.75
N PHE A 81 11.01 -7.27 -7.45
CA PHE A 81 11.19 -7.93 -6.16
C PHE A 81 11.14 -6.93 -4.98
N LYS A 82 11.80 -5.77 -5.11
CA LYS A 82 11.76 -4.72 -4.08
C LYS A 82 10.36 -4.13 -3.89
N VAL A 83 9.59 -3.96 -4.97
CA VAL A 83 8.19 -3.49 -4.91
C VAL A 83 7.35 -4.46 -4.09
N ILE A 84 7.46 -5.75 -4.39
CA ILE A 84 6.74 -6.81 -3.66
C ILE A 84 7.17 -6.84 -2.20
N LEU A 85 8.47 -6.84 -1.94
CA LEU A 85 8.99 -6.84 -0.57
C LEU A 85 8.51 -5.62 0.23
N PHE A 86 8.45 -4.45 -0.41
CA PHE A 86 7.93 -3.24 0.21
C PHE A 86 6.46 -3.36 0.55
N ALA A 87 5.63 -3.88 -0.36
CA ALA A 87 4.22 -4.14 -0.09
C ALA A 87 4.03 -5.15 1.06
N LEU A 88 4.79 -6.26 1.05
CA LEU A 88 4.74 -7.26 2.12
C LEU A 88 5.15 -6.71 3.49
N MET A 89 6.12 -5.79 3.56
CA MET A 89 6.50 -5.15 4.82
C MET A 89 5.37 -4.27 5.38
N ILE A 90 4.65 -3.55 4.53
CA ILE A 90 3.52 -2.71 4.94
C ILE A 90 2.31 -3.58 5.31
N GLY A 91 2.00 -4.59 4.49
CA GLY A 91 0.96 -5.59 4.79
C GLY A 91 1.22 -6.29 6.12
N LEU A 92 2.45 -6.76 6.35
CA LEU A 92 2.82 -7.38 7.63
C LEU A 92 2.66 -6.41 8.81
N ALA A 93 2.98 -5.12 8.62
CA ALA A 93 2.75 -4.13 9.67
C ALA A 93 1.26 -3.93 9.97
N TRP A 94 0.38 -4.04 8.96
CA TRP A 94 -1.07 -4.01 9.12
C TRP A 94 -1.58 -5.24 9.89
N GLU A 95 -1.14 -6.44 9.51
CA GLU A 95 -1.48 -7.69 10.21
C GLU A 95 -1.04 -7.67 11.68
N VAL A 96 0.16 -7.14 11.96
CA VAL A 96 0.64 -6.96 13.34
C VAL A 96 -0.25 -5.95 14.09
N PHE A 97 -0.71 -4.89 13.42
CA PHE A 97 -1.66 -3.96 14.02
C PHE A 97 -2.97 -4.65 14.40
N GLU A 98 -3.52 -5.54 13.56
CA GLU A 98 -4.74 -6.29 13.87
C GLU A 98 -4.55 -7.20 15.09
N VAL A 99 -3.45 -7.94 15.15
CA VAL A 99 -3.12 -8.77 16.31
C VAL A 99 -2.98 -7.93 17.58
N VAL A 100 -2.29 -6.79 17.50
CA VAL A 100 -2.15 -5.88 18.65
C VAL A 100 -3.50 -5.30 19.05
N TYR A 101 -4.35 -4.94 18.09
CA TYR A 101 -5.69 -4.45 18.35
C TYR A 101 -6.52 -5.49 19.10
N ASP A 102 -6.45 -6.75 18.69
CA ASP A 102 -7.21 -7.83 19.32
C ASP A 102 -6.80 -8.05 20.78
N LEU A 103 -5.49 -8.10 21.03
CA LEU A 103 -4.93 -8.29 22.37
C LEU A 103 -5.19 -7.11 23.32
N THR A 104 -5.32 -5.88 22.78
CA THR A 104 -5.43 -4.67 23.61
C THR A 104 -6.85 -4.14 23.72
N PHE A 105 -7.67 -4.30 22.69
CA PHE A 105 -9.03 -3.74 22.62
C PHE A 105 -10.12 -4.82 22.52
N ALA A 106 -9.99 -5.83 21.67
CA ALA A 106 -11.07 -6.79 21.45
C ALA A 106 -11.29 -7.73 22.64
N GLU A 107 -10.24 -8.36 23.17
CA GLU A 107 -10.35 -9.40 24.21
C GLU A 107 -11.04 -8.93 25.50
N ASN A 108 -10.90 -7.65 25.87
CA ASN A 108 -11.32 -7.14 27.18
C ASN A 108 -12.38 -6.02 27.14
N SER A 109 -12.80 -5.56 25.96
CA SER A 109 -13.64 -4.36 25.84
C SER A 109 -14.93 -4.56 25.03
N GLY A 110 -15.19 -5.77 24.53
CA GLY A 110 -16.38 -6.07 23.73
C GLY A 110 -16.35 -5.52 22.31
N PHE A 111 -15.18 -5.04 21.85
CA PHE A 111 -14.95 -4.76 20.43
C PHE A 111 -14.81 -6.09 19.66
N LEU A 112 -15.13 -6.06 18.37
CA LEU A 112 -15.02 -7.23 17.52
C LEU A 112 -13.54 -7.49 17.15
N PRO A 113 -13.09 -8.76 17.09
CA PRO A 113 -11.70 -9.13 16.80
C PRO A 113 -11.38 -9.00 15.31
N LEU A 114 -10.37 -8.23 14.95
CA LEU A 114 -9.98 -7.96 13.56
C LEU A 114 -9.23 -9.13 12.94
N ASN A 115 -8.38 -9.83 13.70
CA ASN A 115 -7.55 -10.88 13.14
C ASN A 115 -8.37 -12.16 12.89
N GLY A 116 -8.43 -12.61 11.63
CA GLY A 116 -9.06 -13.88 11.25
C GLY A 116 -8.18 -15.12 11.47
N GLY A 117 -7.00 -14.97 12.07
CA GLY A 117 -6.02 -16.03 12.31
C GLY A 117 -5.03 -16.24 11.15
N LEU A 118 -4.18 -17.27 11.28
CA LEU A 118 -3.04 -17.48 10.37
C LEU A 118 -3.42 -17.58 8.89
N PHE A 119 -4.54 -18.23 8.57
CA PHE A 119 -4.96 -18.40 7.18
C PHE A 119 -5.39 -17.07 6.55
N ASP A 120 -6.03 -16.22 7.34
CA ASP A 120 -6.46 -14.88 6.95
C ASP A 120 -5.24 -14.03 6.64
N THR A 121 -4.35 -13.87 7.62
CA THR A 121 -3.06 -13.18 7.47
C THR A 121 -2.26 -13.66 6.26
N ALA A 122 -2.15 -14.98 6.05
CA ALA A 122 -1.43 -15.51 4.90
C ALA A 122 -2.08 -15.11 3.56
N LYS A 123 -3.41 -15.18 3.49
CA LYS A 123 -4.20 -14.81 2.31
C LYS A 123 -4.11 -13.31 2.05
N ASP A 124 -4.15 -12.47 3.08
CA ASP A 124 -4.09 -11.01 2.94
C ASP A 124 -2.68 -10.53 2.52
N LEU A 125 -1.60 -11.12 3.06
CA LEU A 125 -0.24 -10.89 2.56
C LEU A 125 -0.04 -11.35 1.11
N ILE A 126 -0.68 -12.45 0.69
CA ILE A 126 -0.66 -12.87 -0.72
C ILE A 126 -1.37 -11.84 -1.60
N LEU A 127 -2.49 -11.29 -1.15
CA LEU A 127 -3.24 -10.27 -1.88
C LEU A 127 -2.46 -8.96 -1.98
N ASP A 128 -1.76 -8.56 -0.93
CA ASP A 128 -0.84 -7.42 -0.97
C ASP A 128 0.24 -7.62 -2.04
N MET A 129 0.86 -8.81 -2.09
CA MET A 129 1.84 -9.16 -3.11
C MET A 129 1.23 -9.12 -4.54
N VAL A 130 0.04 -9.68 -4.73
CA VAL A 130 -0.65 -9.68 -6.03
C VAL A 130 -0.98 -8.25 -6.47
N GLY A 131 -1.47 -7.40 -5.56
CA GLY A 131 -1.72 -5.99 -5.83
C GLY A 131 -0.45 -5.28 -6.27
N ALA A 132 0.65 -5.48 -5.54
CA ALA A 132 1.95 -4.90 -5.86
C ALA A 132 2.46 -5.35 -7.23
N LEU A 133 2.29 -6.62 -7.59
CA LEU A 133 2.60 -7.14 -8.92
C LEU A 133 1.79 -6.43 -10.01
N ILE A 134 0.48 -6.27 -9.83
CA ILE A 134 -0.40 -5.55 -10.78
C ILE A 134 0.12 -4.13 -11.03
N ALA A 135 0.55 -3.42 -9.97
CA ALA A 135 1.11 -2.07 -10.09
C ALA A 135 2.33 -2.01 -11.01
N THR A 136 3.20 -3.04 -10.98
CA THR A 136 4.37 -3.12 -11.86
C THR A 136 3.98 -3.22 -13.34
N PHE A 137 2.90 -3.94 -13.67
CA PHE A 137 2.42 -4.09 -15.04
C PHE A 137 1.81 -2.80 -15.59
N THR A 138 1.04 -2.06 -14.77
CA THR A 138 0.45 -0.77 -15.15
C THR A 138 1.53 0.21 -15.60
N ILE A 139 2.63 0.28 -14.85
CA ILE A 139 3.73 1.18 -15.15
C ILE A 139 4.55 0.73 -16.37
N ARG A 140 4.64 -0.57 -16.63
CA ARG A 140 5.34 -1.13 -17.80
C ARG A 140 4.64 -0.79 -19.12
N HIS A 141 3.31 -0.72 -19.14
CA HIS A 141 2.55 -0.36 -20.35
C HIS A 141 2.81 1.09 -20.79
N ASN A 142 2.90 2.02 -19.83
CA ASN A 142 3.13 3.45 -20.11
C ASN A 142 4.50 3.75 -20.74
N ARG A 143 5.40 2.77 -20.87
CA ARG A 143 6.71 2.89 -21.52
C ARG A 143 6.73 2.48 -22.99
N LYS A 144 5.75 1.71 -23.46
CA LYS A 144 5.73 1.27 -24.87
C LYS A 144 5.15 2.32 -25.82
N GLU A 145 4.53 3.37 -25.28
CA GLU A 145 3.81 4.40 -26.05
C GLU A 145 4.48 5.78 -26.06
N ALA A 146 5.69 5.90 -25.49
CA ALA A 146 6.48 7.13 -25.46
C ALA A 146 7.86 6.90 -26.11
#